data_AF-E2E8G3-F1
#
_entry.id   AF-E2E8G3-F1
#
_cell.length_a   1.000
_cell.length_b   1.000
_cell.length_c   1.000
_cell.angle_alpha   90.00
_cell.angle_beta   90.00
_cell.angle_gamma   90.00
#
_symmetry.space_group_name_H-M   'P 1'
#
loop_
_entity.id
_entity.type
_entity.pdbx_description
1 polymer ?
#
loop_
_entity_poly.entity_id
_entity_poly.type
_entity_poly.pdbx_seq_one_letter_code
_entity_poly.pdbx_strand_id
1 'polypeptide(L)'
;IKTQPIKINLSREQQETDWLFLTSANAVEYFFTNQYERSNYKIAVIGEKTKEKLAEFGHEPSFVPSIYQSEVFLEEWLNENPEKTSILLPQSNLSRTIIKDTLIEKGYIVFSIELYKTIFPEASKKLLTEQLKLNETQIIVFASPSAWKNFYSIAKSFPAQKEKW
;
A
#
# COMPACT_ATOMS: atom_id res chain seq x y z
N ILE A 1 -13.61 -2.45 2.57
CA ILE A 1 -12.72 -2.14 1.41
C ILE A 1 -12.28 -3.43 0.77
N LYS A 2 -11.93 -3.42 -0.53
CA LYS A 2 -11.35 -4.57 -1.24
C LYS A 2 -10.13 -4.11 -2.03
N THR A 3 -9.11 -4.94 -2.13
CA THR A 3 -7.96 -4.71 -3.01
C THR A 3 -8.21 -5.38 -4.36
N GLN A 4 -7.85 -4.69 -5.44
CA GLN A 4 -7.89 -5.23 -6.80
C GLN A 4 -6.51 -5.09 -7.43
N PRO A 5 -5.86 -6.18 -7.85
CA PRO A 5 -4.56 -6.12 -8.52
C PRO A 5 -4.68 -5.37 -9.85
N ILE A 6 -3.65 -4.63 -10.19
CA ILE A 6 -3.47 -3.97 -11.49
C ILE A 6 -2.47 -4.81 -12.29
N LYS A 7 -2.77 -5.10 -13.55
CA LYS A 7 -1.79 -5.69 -14.46
C LYS A 7 -0.73 -4.64 -14.76
N ILE A 8 0.52 -4.94 -14.41
CA ILE A 8 1.65 -4.05 -14.65
C ILE A 8 2.50 -4.62 -15.80
N ASN A 9 3.26 -3.76 -16.47
CA ASN A 9 4.39 -4.19 -17.26
C ASN A 9 5.55 -3.27 -16.87
N LEU A 10 6.60 -3.84 -16.29
CA LEU A 10 7.79 -3.07 -15.93
C LEU A 10 8.59 -2.77 -17.19
N SER A 11 8.94 -1.50 -17.37
CA SER A 11 9.93 -1.08 -18.37
C SER A 11 11.31 -1.68 -18.07
N ARG A 12 12.21 -1.67 -19.06
CA ARG A 12 13.56 -2.19 -18.90
C ARG A 12 14.30 -1.55 -17.71
N GLU A 13 14.24 -0.23 -17.59
CA GLU A 13 14.87 0.52 -16.50
C GLU A 13 14.32 0.13 -15.13
N GLN A 14 13.00 -0.03 -15.01
CA GLN A 14 12.35 -0.45 -13.76
C GLN A 14 12.79 -1.86 -13.34
N GLN A 15 12.99 -2.74 -14.31
CA GLN A 15 13.47 -4.08 -14.03
C GLN A 15 14.97 -4.09 -13.69
N GLU A 16 15.75 -3.12 -14.17
CA GLU A 16 17.21 -3.00 -13.94
C GLU A 16 17.53 -2.19 -12.67
N THR A 17 16.54 -1.96 -11.81
CA THR A 17 16.75 -1.28 -10.53
C THR A 17 17.65 -2.08 -9.60
N ASP A 18 18.31 -1.38 -8.68
CA ASP A 18 19.20 -2.02 -7.69
C ASP A 18 18.42 -2.52 -6.47
N TRP A 19 17.38 -1.79 -6.09
CA TRP A 19 16.59 -2.04 -4.89
C TRP A 19 15.11 -2.20 -5.18
N LEU A 20 14.48 -3.12 -4.44
CA LEU A 20 13.04 -3.34 -4.39
C LEU A 20 12.54 -3.04 -2.98
N PHE A 21 11.71 -2.00 -2.84
CA PHE A 21 11.15 -1.59 -1.54
C PHE A 21 9.72 -2.08 -1.39
N LEU A 22 9.48 -3.01 -0.45
CA LEU A 22 8.16 -3.59 -0.19
C LEU A 22 7.69 -3.13 1.19
N THR A 23 6.70 -2.25 1.22
CA THR A 23 6.24 -1.60 2.46
C THR A 23 4.98 -2.22 3.06
N SER A 24 4.50 -3.33 2.49
CA SER A 24 3.34 -4.08 2.99
C SER A 24 3.33 -5.52 2.47
N ALA A 25 2.77 -6.45 3.25
CA ALA A 25 2.55 -7.83 2.82
C ALA A 25 1.74 -7.95 1.51
N ASN A 26 0.78 -7.04 1.28
CA ASN A 26 0.04 -7.01 0.01
C ASN A 26 0.94 -6.64 -1.17
N ALA A 27 1.89 -5.72 -0.99
CA ALA A 27 2.84 -5.38 -2.05
C ALA A 27 3.70 -6.59 -2.41
N VAL A 28 4.13 -7.38 -1.42
CA VAL A 28 4.84 -8.65 -1.64
C VAL A 28 3.99 -9.60 -2.46
N GLU A 29 2.79 -9.94 -1.96
CA GLU A 29 1.86 -10.86 -2.63
C GLU A 29 1.64 -10.47 -4.09
N TYR A 30 1.21 -9.23 -4.34
CA TYR A 30 0.90 -8.80 -5.71
C TYR A 30 2.12 -8.67 -6.61
N PHE A 31 3.30 -8.36 -6.07
CA PHE A 31 4.52 -8.29 -6.87
C PHE A 31 4.95 -9.68 -7.34
N PHE A 32 5.08 -10.63 -6.41
CA PHE A 32 5.60 -11.96 -6.74
C PHE A 32 4.57 -12.87 -7.42
N THR A 33 3.26 -12.76 -7.12
CA THR A 33 2.22 -13.51 -7.86
C THR A 33 2.16 -13.13 -9.34
N ASN A 34 2.55 -11.90 -9.71
CA ASN A 34 2.63 -11.47 -11.11
C ASN A 34 3.95 -11.90 -11.80
N GLN A 35 4.72 -12.81 -11.18
CA GLN A 35 5.98 -13.38 -11.69
C GLN A 35 7.05 -12.35 -12.03
N TYR A 36 7.11 -11.22 -11.31
CA TYR A 36 8.25 -10.30 -11.39
C TYR A 36 9.43 -10.83 -10.58
N GLU A 37 9.93 -12.01 -10.93
CA GLU A 37 11.12 -12.58 -10.34
C GLU A 37 12.33 -12.13 -11.17
N ARG A 38 12.96 -11.05 -10.74
CA ARG A 38 14.36 -10.80 -11.11
C ARG A 38 15.23 -11.11 -9.91
N SER A 39 16.32 -11.84 -10.18
CA SER A 39 17.16 -12.46 -9.16
C SER A 39 18.13 -11.51 -8.45
N ASN A 40 18.24 -10.25 -8.88
CA ASN A 40 19.38 -9.41 -8.53
C ASN A 40 19.04 -8.14 -7.73
N TYR A 41 17.77 -7.87 -7.39
CA TYR A 41 17.45 -6.76 -6.51
C TYR A 41 17.90 -7.05 -5.07
N LYS A 42 18.43 -6.04 -4.39
CA LYS A 42 18.40 -6.03 -2.93
C LYS A 42 16.98 -5.68 -2.48
N ILE A 43 16.47 -6.36 -1.46
CA ILE A 43 15.07 -6.19 -1.03
C ILE A 43 15.05 -5.50 0.33
N ALA A 44 14.32 -4.39 0.43
CA ALA A 44 14.06 -3.71 1.69
C ALA A 44 12.59 -3.87 2.07
N VAL A 45 12.31 -4.23 3.31
CA VAL A 45 10.93 -4.41 3.80
C VAL A 45 10.62 -3.54 5.01
N ILE A 46 9.35 -3.13 5.14
CA ILE A 46 8.84 -2.47 6.34
C ILE A 46 7.79 -3.38 6.99
N GLY A 47 8.05 -3.80 8.21
CA GLY A 47 7.11 -4.59 9.01
C GLY A 47 7.37 -6.10 9.00
N GLU A 48 7.14 -6.71 10.16
CA GLU A 48 7.27 -8.16 10.38
C GLU A 48 6.41 -8.97 9.40
N LYS A 49 5.13 -8.63 9.26
CA LYS A 49 4.23 -9.31 8.31
C LYS A 49 4.70 -9.24 6.86
N THR A 50 5.37 -8.15 6.48
CA THR A 50 5.93 -8.00 5.14
C THR A 50 7.12 -8.92 4.95
N LYS A 51 7.99 -9.03 5.97
CA LYS A 51 9.13 -9.97 5.99
C LYS A 51 8.67 -11.43 5.94
N GLU A 52 7.70 -11.80 6.77
CA GLU A 52 7.11 -13.16 6.78
C GLU A 52 6.56 -13.51 5.40
N LYS A 53 5.79 -12.58 4.81
CA LYS A 53 5.21 -12.80 3.49
C LYS A 53 6.28 -12.93 2.40
N LEU A 54 7.37 -12.18 2.50
CA LEU A 54 8.50 -12.29 1.57
C LEU A 54 9.17 -13.67 1.64
N ALA A 55 9.29 -14.22 2.85
CA ALA A 55 9.84 -15.55 3.07
C ALA A 55 8.95 -16.67 2.48
N GLU A 56 7.62 -16.50 2.45
CA GLU A 56 6.71 -17.43 1.77
C GLU A 56 7.01 -17.56 0.26
N PHE A 57 7.55 -16.50 -0.36
CA PHE A 57 8.01 -16.51 -1.75
C PHE A 57 9.48 -16.92 -1.91
N GLY A 58 10.15 -17.38 -0.84
CA GLY A 58 11.52 -17.87 -0.89
C GLY A 58 12.60 -16.78 -0.93
N HIS A 59 12.27 -15.54 -0.54
CA HIS A 59 13.20 -14.42 -0.53
C HIS A 59 13.52 -13.97 0.91
N GLU A 60 14.74 -13.46 1.11
CA GLU A 60 15.13 -12.79 2.35
C GLU A 60 15.40 -11.30 2.11
N PRO A 61 14.99 -10.42 3.05
CA PRO A 61 15.26 -9.00 2.92
C PRO A 61 16.74 -8.70 3.16
N SER A 62 17.32 -7.87 2.30
CA SER A 62 18.65 -7.28 2.50
C SER A 62 18.65 -6.16 3.53
N PHE A 63 17.48 -5.57 3.81
CA PHE A 63 17.32 -4.52 4.82
C PHE A 63 15.95 -4.60 5.51
N VAL A 64 15.96 -4.45 6.83
CA VAL A 64 14.77 -4.34 7.69
C VAL A 64 15.05 -3.27 8.73
N PRO A 65 14.18 -2.26 8.90
CA PRO A 65 14.42 -1.22 9.87
C PRO A 65 14.23 -1.72 11.30
N SER A 66 14.87 -1.05 12.26
CA SER A 66 14.73 -1.37 13.69
C SER A 66 13.29 -1.17 14.19
N ILE A 67 12.59 -0.18 13.62
CA ILE A 67 11.21 0.17 13.90
C ILE A 67 10.43 0.20 12.60
N TYR A 68 9.24 -0.41 12.59
CA TYR A 68 8.37 -0.52 11.42
C TYR A 68 7.61 0.79 11.09
N GLN A 69 8.35 1.89 10.97
CA GLN A 69 7.87 3.22 10.59
C GLN A 69 8.65 3.73 9.37
N SER A 70 7.98 4.50 8.51
CA SER A 70 8.57 4.99 7.26
C SER A 70 9.73 5.95 7.50
N GLU A 71 9.64 6.76 8.54
CA GLU A 71 10.64 7.74 8.94
C GLU A 71 11.94 7.06 9.39
N VAL A 72 11.84 6.08 10.29
CA VAL A 72 12.98 5.29 10.77
C VAL A 72 13.60 4.47 9.64
N PHE A 73 12.75 3.86 8.80
CA PHE A 73 13.21 3.16 7.60
C PHE A 73 14.06 4.03 6.68
N LEU A 74 13.62 5.27 6.42
CA LEU A 74 14.36 6.19 5.57
C LEU A 74 15.68 6.59 6.23
N GLU A 75 15.65 6.95 7.51
CA GLU A 75 16.85 7.35 8.26
C GLU A 75 17.93 6.25 8.23
N GLU A 76 17.58 5.04 8.65
CA GLU A 76 18.51 3.92 8.75
C GLU A 76 19.00 3.47 7.37
N TRP A 77 18.11 3.32 6.40
CA TRP A 77 18.51 2.85 5.06
C TRP A 77 19.41 3.88 4.36
N LEU A 78 19.14 5.19 4.50
CA LEU A 78 19.97 6.25 3.93
C LEU A 78 21.36 6.30 4.57
N ASN A 79 21.46 6.02 5.87
CA ASN A 79 22.74 5.96 6.58
C ASN A 79 23.59 4.78 6.09
N GLU A 80 22.98 3.63 5.81
CA GLU A 80 23.67 2.45 5.27
C GLU A 80 23.95 2.53 3.76
N ASN A 81 23.15 3.29 3.01
CA ASN A 81 23.21 3.38 1.55
C ASN A 81 23.32 4.84 1.07
N PRO A 82 24.41 5.57 1.39
CA PRO A 82 24.57 6.98 1.04
C PRO A 82 24.75 7.21 -0.47
N GLU A 83 25.26 6.21 -1.19
CA GLU A 83 25.46 6.26 -2.64
C GLU A 83 24.13 6.23 -3.39
N LYS A 84 24.03 7.03 -4.46
CA LYS A 84 22.79 7.14 -5.25
C LYS A 84 22.60 5.89 -6.07
N THR A 85 21.39 5.36 -5.98
CA THR A 85 20.99 4.08 -6.56
C THR A 85 19.54 4.16 -7.02
N SER A 86 19.11 3.15 -7.76
CA SER A 86 17.78 3.07 -8.34
C SER A 86 16.87 2.14 -7.53
N ILE A 87 15.64 2.59 -7.30
CA ILE A 87 14.69 1.96 -6.37
C ILE A 87 13.36 1.74 -7.09
N LEU A 88 12.91 0.50 -7.16
CA LEU A 88 11.55 0.16 -7.50
C LEU A 88 10.70 0.16 -6.23
N LEU A 89 9.62 0.94 -6.24
CA LEU A 89 8.71 1.10 -5.12
C LEU A 89 7.27 0.68 -5.51
N PRO A 90 6.95 -0.61 -5.42
CA PRO A 90 5.59 -1.10 -5.60
C PRO A 90 4.69 -0.73 -4.43
N GLN A 91 3.57 -0.09 -4.73
CA GLN A 91 2.69 0.46 -3.71
C GLN A 91 1.21 0.42 -4.13
N SER A 92 0.32 0.64 -3.18
CA SER A 92 -1.11 0.88 -3.48
C SER A 92 -1.34 2.30 -3.96
N ASN A 93 -2.48 2.53 -4.61
CA ASN A 93 -2.94 3.87 -5.00
C ASN A 93 -3.20 4.85 -3.82
N LEU A 94 -3.27 4.35 -2.58
CA LEU A 94 -3.51 5.16 -1.37
C LEU A 94 -2.26 5.26 -0.47
N SER A 95 -1.11 4.81 -0.96
CA SER A 95 0.10 4.78 -0.14
C SER A 95 0.62 6.18 0.14
N ARG A 96 1.21 6.38 1.32
CA ARG A 96 1.84 7.65 1.67
C ARG A 96 3.04 7.89 0.76
N THR A 97 3.22 9.13 0.33
CA THR A 97 4.30 9.51 -0.59
C THR A 97 5.63 9.77 0.09
N ILE A 98 5.68 9.83 1.43
CA ILE A 98 6.87 10.19 2.22
C ILE A 98 8.15 9.45 1.79
N ILE A 99 8.09 8.13 1.56
CA ILE A 99 9.26 7.35 1.13
C ILE A 99 9.74 7.80 -0.25
N LYS A 100 8.81 7.89 -1.20
CA LYS A 100 9.09 8.33 -2.57
C LYS A 100 9.69 9.75 -2.57
N ASP A 101 8.99 10.69 -1.94
CA ASP A 101 9.33 12.11 -1.99
C ASP A 101 10.68 12.35 -1.32
N THR A 102 10.93 11.76 -0.15
CA THR A 102 12.21 11.87 0.56
C THR A 102 13.38 11.32 -0.27
N LEU A 103 13.21 10.15 -0.88
CA LEU A 103 14.28 9.54 -1.69
C LEU A 103 14.58 10.37 -2.95
N ILE A 104 13.56 10.92 -3.61
CA ILE A 104 13.73 11.81 -4.76
C ILE A 104 14.44 13.10 -4.33
N GLU A 105 14.02 13.72 -3.23
CA GLU A 105 14.66 14.93 -2.67
C GLU A 105 16.13 14.68 -2.32
N LYS A 106 16.46 13.47 -1.87
CA LYS A 106 17.84 13.04 -1.58
C LYS A 106 18.61 12.60 -2.84
N GLY A 107 18.03 12.68 -4.03
CA GLY A 107 18.70 12.43 -5.32
C GLY A 107 18.74 10.96 -5.75
N TYR A 108 17.92 10.09 -5.19
CA TYR A 108 17.77 8.70 -5.64
C TYR A 108 16.80 8.62 -6.83
N ILE A 109 16.99 7.61 -7.67
CA ILE A 109 16.08 7.35 -8.80
C ILE A 109 14.97 6.43 -8.28
N VAL A 110 13.74 6.93 -8.20
CA VAL A 110 12.61 6.17 -7.65
C VAL A 110 11.54 5.90 -8.71
N PHE A 111 11.32 4.63 -9.01
CA PHE A 111 10.23 4.16 -9.85
C PHE A 111 9.06 3.67 -9.00
N SER A 112 8.04 4.51 -8.84
CA SER A 112 6.81 4.12 -8.15
C SER A 112 5.87 3.39 -9.09
N ILE A 113 5.39 2.20 -8.70
CA ILE A 113 4.40 1.43 -9.47
C ILE A 113 3.16 1.14 -8.61
N GLU A 114 1.97 1.33 -9.19
CA GLU A 114 0.72 0.96 -8.51
C GLU A 114 0.42 -0.52 -8.73
N LEU A 115 0.57 -1.35 -7.70
CA LEU A 115 0.29 -2.79 -7.75
C LEU A 115 -1.19 -3.11 -7.66
N TYR A 116 -1.93 -2.35 -6.85
CA TYR A 116 -3.32 -2.62 -6.57
C TYR A 116 -4.07 -1.35 -6.19
N LYS A 117 -5.37 -1.37 -6.45
CA LYS A 117 -6.29 -0.33 -5.98
C LYS A 117 -7.05 -0.81 -4.77
N THR A 118 -7.06 0.02 -3.73
CA THR A 118 -8.01 -0.15 -2.62
C THR A 118 -9.32 0.52 -3.01
N ILE A 119 -10.35 -0.27 -3.23
CA ILE A 119 -11.68 0.20 -3.66
C ILE A 119 -12.74 0.02 -2.57
N PHE A 120 -13.81 0.80 -2.68
CA PHE A 120 -15.06 0.56 -1.97
C PHE A 120 -15.96 -0.34 -2.84
N PRO A 121 -16.19 -1.61 -2.47
CA PRO A 121 -16.92 -2.55 -3.33
C PRO A 121 -18.36 -2.10 -3.61
N GLU A 122 -18.82 -2.21 -4.84
CA GLU A 122 -20.20 -1.87 -5.23
C GLU A 122 -21.25 -2.63 -4.44
N ALA A 123 -21.01 -3.93 -4.15
CA ALA A 123 -21.91 -4.71 -3.30
C ALA A 123 -22.06 -4.09 -1.89
N SER A 124 -20.96 -3.63 -1.29
CA SER A 124 -20.98 -2.94 0.00
C SER A 124 -21.67 -1.58 -0.08
N LYS A 125 -21.51 -0.86 -1.19
CA LYS A 125 -22.25 0.40 -1.42
C LYS A 125 -23.75 0.17 -1.49
N LYS A 126 -24.18 -0.85 -2.24
CA LYS A 126 -25.59 -1.22 -2.39
C LYS A 126 -26.19 -1.63 -1.04
N LEU A 127 -25.52 -2.52 -0.32
CA LEU A 127 -25.95 -2.97 1.02
C LEU A 127 -26.11 -1.78 1.97
N LEU A 128 -25.11 -0.91 2.05
CA LEU A 128 -25.19 0.28 2.92
C LEU A 128 -26.35 1.19 2.51
N THR A 129 -26.53 1.42 1.20
CA THR A 129 -27.63 2.25 0.69
C THR A 129 -28.99 1.67 1.05
N GLU A 130 -29.16 0.35 0.98
CA GLU A 130 -30.38 -0.35 1.37
C GLU A 130 -30.63 -0.24 2.89
N GLN A 131 -29.59 -0.45 3.71
CA GLN A 131 -29.68 -0.32 5.17
C GLN A 131 -30.02 1.10 5.61
N LEU A 132 -29.45 2.11 4.97
CA LEU A 132 -29.81 3.49 5.25
C LEU A 132 -31.29 3.72 4.92
N LYS A 133 -31.82 3.23 3.79
CA LYS A 133 -33.25 3.42 3.43
C LYS A 133 -34.26 2.91 4.48
N LEU A 134 -33.90 1.92 5.29
CA LEU A 134 -34.79 1.35 6.31
C LEU A 134 -35.19 2.37 7.40
N ASN A 135 -34.43 3.47 7.56
CA ASN A 135 -34.76 4.60 8.45
C ASN A 135 -34.90 4.22 9.95
N GLU A 136 -34.23 3.14 10.34
CA GLU A 136 -34.13 2.62 11.70
C GLU A 136 -32.93 3.23 12.45
N THR A 137 -32.96 3.17 13.78
CA THR A 137 -31.81 3.58 14.62
C THR A 137 -30.71 2.54 14.51
N GLN A 138 -29.48 2.97 14.21
CA GLN A 138 -28.35 2.08 13.93
C GLN A 138 -27.14 2.47 14.76
N ILE A 139 -26.31 1.48 15.13
CA ILE A 139 -24.97 1.71 15.68
C ILE A 139 -23.97 1.34 14.59
N ILE A 140 -23.11 2.28 14.22
CA ILE A 140 -22.14 2.09 13.13
C ILE A 140 -20.73 2.18 13.69
N VAL A 141 -19.97 1.09 13.54
CA VAL A 141 -18.58 0.99 14.03
C VAL A 141 -17.60 1.05 12.87
N PHE A 142 -16.56 1.87 13.01
CA PHE A 142 -15.51 2.02 12.01
C PHE A 142 -14.18 1.47 12.52
N ALA A 143 -13.68 0.42 11.87
CA ALA A 143 -12.36 -0.14 12.17
C ALA A 143 -11.21 0.66 11.51
N SER A 144 -11.51 1.69 10.71
CA SER A 144 -10.48 2.52 10.07
C SER A 144 -11.02 3.86 9.55
N PRO A 145 -10.14 4.87 9.36
CA PRO A 145 -10.52 6.13 8.72
C PRO A 145 -11.05 5.97 7.29
N SER A 146 -10.59 4.96 6.54
CA SER A 146 -11.09 4.70 5.19
C SER A 146 -12.51 4.12 5.20
N ALA A 147 -12.86 3.32 6.21
CA ALA A 147 -14.24 2.86 6.41
C ALA A 147 -15.19 4.04 6.66
N TRP A 148 -14.79 5.00 7.52
CA TRP A 148 -15.54 6.23 7.73
C TRP A 148 -15.73 7.04 6.44
N LYS A 149 -14.65 7.32 5.70
CA LYS A 149 -14.72 8.08 4.44
C LYS A 149 -15.67 7.46 3.42
N ASN A 150 -15.62 6.13 3.30
CA ASN A 150 -16.51 5.37 2.41
C ASN A 150 -17.96 5.47 2.86
N PHE A 151 -18.25 5.26 4.15
CA PHE A 151 -19.59 5.44 4.70
C PHE A 151 -20.12 6.85 4.44
N TYR A 152 -19.36 7.88 4.84
CA TYR A 152 -19.76 9.27 4.70
C TYR A 152 -20.06 9.67 3.25
N SER A 153 -19.34 9.10 2.27
CA SER A 153 -19.58 9.35 0.85
C SER A 153 -20.99 8.95 0.37
N ILE A 154 -21.61 7.96 1.01
CA ILE A 154 -22.98 7.51 0.74
C ILE A 154 -23.96 8.21 1.67
N ALA A 155 -23.63 8.24 2.97
CA ALA A 155 -24.49 8.77 4.02
C ALA A 155 -24.87 10.24 3.76
N LYS A 156 -23.97 11.06 3.21
CA LYS A 156 -24.28 12.46 2.86
C LYS A 156 -25.47 12.63 1.90
N SER A 157 -25.84 11.61 1.14
CA SER A 157 -27.01 11.60 0.25
C SER A 157 -28.33 11.29 0.98
N PHE A 158 -28.28 11.00 2.29
CA PHE A 158 -29.43 10.70 3.16
C PHE A 158 -29.50 11.68 4.35
N PRO A 159 -29.67 13.00 4.11
CA PRO A 159 -29.55 14.02 5.16
C PRO A 159 -30.60 13.88 6.27
N ALA A 160 -31.79 13.37 5.94
CA ALA A 160 -32.91 13.19 6.88
C ALA A 160 -32.64 12.13 7.97
N GLN A 161 -31.54 11.39 7.89
CA GLN A 161 -31.22 10.31 8.82
C GLN A 161 -30.05 10.63 9.74
N LYS A 162 -29.43 11.82 9.63
CA LYS A 162 -28.30 12.22 10.47
C LYS A 162 -28.60 12.16 11.97
N GLU A 163 -29.84 12.40 12.37
CA GLU A 163 -30.27 12.36 13.78
C GLU A 163 -30.59 10.94 14.28
N LYS A 164 -30.51 9.94 13.40
CA LYS A 164 -30.89 8.54 13.68
C LYS A 164 -29.70 7.56 13.61
N TRP A 165 -28.50 8.05 13.31
CA TRP A 165 -27.27 7.26 13.24
C TRP A 165 -26.38 7.47 14.47
#